data_AF-A0A9P4VRS5-F1
#
_entry.id   AF-A0A9P4VRS5-F1
#
_cell.length_a   1.000
_cell.length_b   1.000
_cell.length_c   1.000
_cell.angle_alpha   90.00
_cell.angle_beta   90.00
_cell.angle_gamma   90.00
#
_symmetry.space_group_name_H-M   'P 1'
#
loop_
_entity.id
_entity.type
_entity.pdbx_description
1 polymer ?
#
loop_
_entity_poly.entity_id
_entity_poly.type
_entity_poly.pdbx_seq_one_letter_code
_entity_poly.pdbx_strand_id
1 'polypeptide(L)'
;MHALSLLPLLLPALIASHGLILSPAPRTVTDASLDACGRAITTAITKDNTSYVEQLTPLAAQPGSGYNASACNLALCKGLQYAPTVTLADGEPTVPLYTPGTVLPMKVWIRIPHAGIANVSVVDTKTNEAIAVLKSWDVYAAGKVGSLPKDNEEFEVTVPDTACRCAFEGQCVVQWWWFGTQVRQTYASCVDFRSVAEGVRCERPME
;
A
#
# COMPACT_ATOMS: atom_id res chain seq x y z
N MET A 1 57.00 -15.08 2.80
CA MET A 1 55.86 -14.79 3.71
C MET A 1 55.02 -13.71 3.04
N HIS A 2 53.96 -14.08 2.33
CA HIS A 2 53.08 -13.09 1.67
C HIS A 2 51.98 -12.69 2.66
N ALA A 3 52.04 -11.44 3.12
CA ALA A 3 51.00 -10.84 3.93
C ALA A 3 49.77 -10.60 3.04
N LEU A 4 48.78 -11.48 3.15
CA LEU A 4 47.48 -11.33 2.52
C LEU A 4 46.74 -10.22 3.27
N SER A 5 46.80 -8.99 2.76
CA SER A 5 46.03 -7.86 3.30
C SER A 5 44.55 -8.07 2.96
N LEU A 6 43.76 -8.51 3.95
CA LEU A 6 42.30 -8.48 3.86
C LEU A 6 41.83 -7.03 3.93
N LEU A 7 41.52 -6.46 2.76
CA LEU A 7 40.85 -5.17 2.68
C LEU A 7 39.37 -5.38 3.08
N PRO A 8 38.87 -4.75 4.16
CA PRO A 8 37.48 -4.88 4.55
C PRO A 8 36.60 -4.23 3.47
N LEU A 9 35.81 -5.06 2.78
CA LEU A 9 34.81 -4.58 1.84
C LEU A 9 33.69 -3.91 2.65
N LEU A 10 33.71 -2.58 2.74
CA LEU A 10 32.58 -1.80 3.25
C LEU A 10 31.42 -1.96 2.27
N LEU A 11 30.49 -2.88 2.55
CA LEU A 11 29.19 -2.87 1.88
C LEU A 11 28.46 -1.58 2.31
N PRO A 12 28.03 -0.71 1.38
CA PRO A 12 27.18 0.41 1.72
C PRO A 12 25.89 -0.15 2.34
N ALA A 13 25.62 0.22 3.59
CA ALA A 13 24.31 -0.07 4.17
C ALA A 13 23.26 0.63 3.30
N LEU A 14 22.39 -0.17 2.66
CA LEU A 14 21.24 0.37 1.94
C LEU A 14 20.37 1.12 2.96
N ILE A 15 20.39 2.45 2.89
CA ILE A 15 19.51 3.28 3.71
C ILE A 15 18.12 3.11 3.11
N ALA A 16 17.21 2.45 3.82
CA ALA A 16 15.85 2.28 3.36
C ALA A 16 14.93 3.35 3.97
N SER A 17 14.03 3.91 3.16
CA SER A 17 12.88 4.66 3.69
C SER A 17 11.85 3.70 4.27
N HIS A 18 10.93 4.23 5.07
CA HIS A 18 9.90 3.42 5.70
C HIS A 18 8.66 4.29 5.95
N GLY A 19 7.49 3.81 5.52
CA GLY A 19 6.22 4.42 5.89
C GLY A 19 5.00 3.55 5.57
N LEU A 20 3.88 3.86 6.19
CA LEU A 20 2.58 3.24 5.95
C LEU A 20 1.41 4.16 6.36
N ILE A 21 0.21 3.88 5.86
CA ILE A 21 -1.01 4.47 6.42
C ILE A 21 -1.23 3.92 7.84
N LEU A 22 -1.66 4.77 8.77
CA LEU A 22 -2.16 4.40 10.10
C LEU A 22 -3.68 4.48 10.19
N SER A 23 -4.29 5.45 9.51
CA SER A 23 -5.74 5.66 9.49
C SER A 23 -6.19 6.17 8.12
N PRO A 24 -7.31 5.69 7.55
CA PRO A 24 -8.09 4.53 8.02
C PRO A 24 -7.26 3.24 8.06
N ALA A 25 -7.80 2.18 8.67
CA ALA A 25 -7.06 0.93 8.86
C ALA A 25 -6.58 0.37 7.50
N PRO A 26 -5.26 0.20 7.29
CA PRO A 26 -4.75 -0.33 6.03
C PRO A 26 -4.87 -1.85 5.99
N ARG A 27 -4.72 -2.43 4.79
CA ARG A 27 -4.49 -3.86 4.61
C ARG A 27 -3.30 -4.33 5.43
N THR A 28 -3.44 -5.52 6.00
CA THR A 28 -2.41 -6.25 6.74
C THR A 28 -2.19 -7.62 6.10
N VAL A 29 -1.20 -8.37 6.57
CA VAL A 29 -0.97 -9.74 6.13
C VAL A 29 -2.14 -10.62 6.57
N THR A 30 -2.71 -11.35 5.61
CA THR A 30 -3.80 -12.32 5.79
C THR A 30 -3.43 -13.69 5.24
N ASP A 31 -4.23 -14.72 5.51
CA ASP A 31 -4.08 -16.03 4.89
C ASP A 31 -4.19 -15.94 3.36
N ALA A 32 -5.12 -15.14 2.83
CA ALA A 32 -5.19 -14.86 1.39
C ALA A 32 -3.88 -14.25 0.85
N SER A 33 -3.23 -13.39 1.62
CA SER A 33 -1.90 -12.85 1.27
C SER A 33 -0.81 -13.92 1.29
N LEU A 34 -0.88 -14.87 2.24
CA LEU A 34 0.02 -16.01 2.30
C LEU A 34 -0.16 -16.93 1.08
N ASP A 35 -1.40 -17.21 0.71
CA ASP A 35 -1.72 -18.06 -0.44
C ASP A 35 -1.32 -17.41 -1.78
N ALA A 36 -1.50 -16.09 -1.90
CA ALA A 36 -1.16 -15.36 -3.12
C ALA A 36 0.35 -15.09 -3.25
N CYS A 37 0.99 -14.61 -2.18
CA CYS A 37 2.35 -14.09 -2.23
C CYS A 37 3.41 -15.07 -1.70
N GLY A 38 3.01 -16.13 -1.01
CA GLY A 38 3.92 -17.08 -0.38
C GLY A 38 4.50 -16.61 0.96
N ARG A 39 5.15 -17.55 1.65
CA ARG A 39 5.62 -17.38 3.03
C ARG A 39 6.75 -16.36 3.17
N ALA A 40 7.68 -16.32 2.21
CA ALA A 40 8.84 -15.45 2.29
C ALA A 40 8.44 -13.97 2.30
N ILE A 41 7.54 -13.58 1.39
CA ILE A 41 7.04 -12.21 1.27
C ILE A 41 6.20 -11.84 2.49
N THR A 42 5.22 -12.67 2.86
CA THR A 42 4.36 -12.37 4.03
C THR A 42 5.15 -12.30 5.33
N THR A 43 6.16 -13.15 5.52
CA THR A 43 7.07 -13.06 6.69
C THR A 43 7.86 -11.76 6.68
N ALA A 44 8.36 -11.33 5.53
CA ALA A 44 9.09 -10.06 5.41
C ALA A 44 8.20 -8.86 5.76
N ILE A 45 6.95 -8.83 5.26
CA ILE A 45 6.00 -7.76 5.57
C ILE A 45 5.56 -7.81 7.05
N THR A 46 5.35 -8.99 7.64
CA THR A 46 5.01 -9.10 9.07
C THR A 46 6.15 -8.62 9.95
N LYS A 47 7.41 -8.92 9.58
CA LYS A 47 8.59 -8.44 10.31
C LYS A 47 8.78 -6.93 10.17
N ASP A 48 8.43 -6.39 9.00
CA ASP A 48 8.51 -4.96 8.70
C ASP A 48 7.30 -4.52 7.88
N ASN A 49 6.27 -4.00 8.56
CA ASN A 49 5.05 -3.51 7.92
C ASN A 49 5.30 -2.24 7.07
N THR A 50 6.44 -1.58 7.27
CA THR A 50 6.95 -0.46 6.46
C THR A 50 7.82 -0.89 5.27
N SER A 51 7.93 -2.19 4.99
CA SER A 51 8.61 -2.77 3.82
C SER A 51 8.22 -2.12 2.49
N TYR A 52 9.10 -2.26 1.50
CA TYR A 52 9.00 -1.66 0.17
C TYR A 52 9.08 -2.69 -0.95
N VAL A 53 8.58 -2.36 -2.13
CA VAL A 53 8.41 -3.29 -3.26
C VAL A 53 9.73 -3.97 -3.65
N GLU A 54 10.80 -3.19 -3.76
CA GLU A 54 12.12 -3.65 -4.21
C GLU A 54 12.79 -4.59 -3.20
N GLN A 55 12.37 -4.59 -1.93
CA GLN A 55 12.78 -5.59 -0.95
C GLN A 55 12.09 -6.94 -1.20
N LEU A 56 10.83 -6.91 -1.64
CA LEU A 56 9.97 -8.08 -1.79
C LEU A 56 10.20 -8.78 -3.13
N THR A 57 10.52 -8.04 -4.20
CA THR A 57 10.74 -8.60 -5.54
C THR A 57 11.80 -9.73 -5.57
N PRO A 58 12.96 -9.62 -4.90
CA PRO A 58 13.92 -10.73 -4.86
C PRO A 58 13.39 -11.98 -4.15
N LEU A 59 12.48 -11.83 -3.18
CA LEU A 59 11.85 -12.96 -2.48
C LEU A 59 10.89 -13.71 -3.39
N ALA A 60 10.16 -12.99 -4.25
CA ALA A 60 9.29 -13.59 -5.26
C ALA A 60 10.06 -14.52 -6.21
N ALA A 61 11.30 -14.14 -6.56
CA ALA A 61 12.15 -14.86 -7.50
C ALA A 61 12.87 -16.10 -6.92
N GLN A 62 12.76 -16.36 -5.61
CA GLN A 62 13.41 -17.51 -5.00
C GLN A 62 12.76 -18.84 -5.42
N PRO A 63 13.53 -19.91 -5.67
CA PRO A 63 12.97 -21.24 -5.92
C PRO A 63 12.06 -21.69 -4.77
N GLY A 64 10.84 -22.12 -5.10
CA GLY A 64 9.86 -22.54 -4.10
C GLY A 64 9.29 -21.41 -3.23
N SER A 65 9.36 -20.16 -3.69
CA SER A 65 8.84 -18.99 -2.94
C SER A 65 7.34 -19.08 -2.62
N GLY A 66 6.59 -19.84 -3.42
CA GLY A 66 5.12 -19.89 -3.35
C GLY A 66 4.46 -18.62 -3.88
N TYR A 67 5.21 -17.75 -4.56
CA TYR A 67 4.68 -16.52 -5.16
C TYR A 67 3.86 -16.81 -6.42
N ASN A 68 2.63 -16.30 -6.47
CA ASN A 68 1.78 -16.34 -7.65
C ASN A 68 1.62 -14.93 -8.25
N ALA A 69 2.26 -14.66 -9.38
CA ALA A 69 2.23 -13.33 -10.01
C ALA A 69 0.84 -12.88 -10.48
N SER A 70 -0.09 -13.80 -10.77
CA SER A 70 -1.46 -13.43 -11.16
C SER A 70 -2.34 -13.08 -9.97
N ALA A 71 -1.98 -13.50 -8.76
CA ALA A 71 -2.71 -13.23 -7.53
C ALA A 71 -2.02 -12.17 -6.64
N CYS A 72 -0.69 -12.07 -6.70
CA CYS A 72 0.11 -11.18 -5.86
C CYS A 72 0.83 -10.13 -6.71
N ASN A 73 0.17 -9.00 -6.94
CA ASN A 73 0.80 -7.85 -7.57
C ASN A 73 1.54 -7.01 -6.52
N LEU A 74 2.87 -7.08 -6.48
CA LEU A 74 3.68 -6.34 -5.51
C LEU A 74 3.64 -4.81 -5.72
N ALA A 75 3.22 -4.31 -6.88
CA ALA A 75 3.02 -2.88 -7.11
C ALA A 75 1.64 -2.37 -6.61
N LEU A 76 0.71 -3.28 -6.32
CA LEU A 76 -0.61 -2.99 -5.76
C LEU A 76 -0.63 -3.40 -4.28
N CYS A 77 -0.74 -2.45 -3.37
CA CYS A 77 -0.81 -2.74 -1.93
C CYS A 77 0.33 -3.61 -1.38
N LYS A 78 1.50 -3.63 -2.07
CA LYS A 78 2.62 -4.54 -1.79
C LYS A 78 2.25 -6.03 -1.86
N GLY A 79 1.22 -6.37 -2.64
CA GLY A 79 0.69 -7.73 -2.76
C GLY A 79 -0.29 -8.13 -1.65
N LEU A 80 -0.54 -7.26 -0.67
CA LEU A 80 -1.51 -7.55 0.40
C LEU A 80 -2.91 -7.66 -0.18
N GLN A 81 -3.57 -8.77 0.14
CA GLN A 81 -4.90 -9.11 -0.37
C GLN A 81 -6.00 -8.40 0.43
N TYR A 82 -7.20 -8.36 -0.15
CA TYR A 82 -8.39 -7.80 0.51
C TYR A 82 -8.55 -8.37 1.92
N ALA A 83 -8.85 -7.49 2.87
CA ALA A 83 -9.18 -7.85 4.23
C ALA A 83 -10.34 -6.96 4.70
N PRO A 84 -11.46 -7.53 5.19
CA PRO A 84 -12.48 -6.71 5.82
C PRO A 84 -11.92 -6.02 7.06
N THR A 85 -12.30 -4.76 7.27
CA THR A 85 -11.71 -3.88 8.30
C THR A 85 -12.72 -3.40 9.34
N VAL A 86 -14.01 -3.68 9.14
CA VAL A 86 -15.08 -3.38 10.09
C VAL A 86 -15.99 -4.59 10.25
N THR A 87 -16.64 -4.70 11.41
CA THR A 87 -17.67 -5.72 11.68
C THR A 87 -19.01 -5.02 11.82
N LEU A 88 -20.01 -5.46 11.05
CA LEU A 88 -21.36 -4.93 11.12
C LEU A 88 -22.08 -5.39 12.39
N ALA A 89 -23.26 -4.81 12.64
CA ALA A 89 -24.09 -5.15 13.80
C ALA A 89 -24.61 -6.61 13.77
N ASP A 90 -24.72 -7.21 12.58
CA ASP A 90 -25.08 -8.62 12.38
C ASP A 90 -23.88 -9.57 12.53
N GLY A 91 -22.67 -9.03 12.77
CA GLY A 91 -21.44 -9.81 12.94
C GLY A 91 -20.68 -10.07 11.64
N GLU A 92 -21.19 -9.67 10.48
CA GLU A 92 -20.53 -9.91 9.21
C GLU A 92 -19.35 -8.93 9.00
N PRO A 93 -18.15 -9.44 8.66
CA PRO A 93 -17.00 -8.60 8.38
C PRO A 93 -17.15 -7.95 7.00
N THR A 94 -16.91 -6.64 6.92
CA THR A 94 -17.03 -5.86 5.68
C THR A 94 -16.00 -4.72 5.66
N VAL A 95 -16.12 -3.82 4.69
CA VAL A 95 -15.38 -2.56 4.62
C VAL A 95 -16.34 -1.36 4.62
N PRO A 96 -15.85 -0.18 5.03
CA PRO A 96 -16.65 1.04 5.03
C PRO A 96 -17.31 1.30 3.67
N LEU A 97 -18.59 1.67 3.69
CA LEU A 97 -19.32 2.19 2.53
C LEU A 97 -19.36 3.71 2.62
N TYR A 98 -18.91 4.38 1.57
CA TYR A 98 -18.93 5.84 1.46
C TYR A 98 -19.85 6.29 0.32
N THR A 99 -20.43 7.47 0.46
CA THR A 99 -21.01 8.19 -0.67
C THR A 99 -19.94 9.08 -1.31
N PRO A 100 -19.98 9.30 -2.63
CA PRO A 100 -19.14 10.29 -3.29
C PRO A 100 -19.23 11.66 -2.60
N GLY A 101 -18.10 12.34 -2.45
CA GLY A 101 -17.99 13.59 -1.69
C GLY A 101 -17.64 13.41 -0.21
N THR A 102 -17.68 12.18 0.32
CA THR A 102 -17.20 11.91 1.69
C THR A 102 -15.73 12.31 1.83
N VAL A 103 -15.41 13.10 2.85
CA VAL A 103 -14.04 13.48 3.20
C VAL A 103 -13.45 12.42 4.13
N LEU A 104 -12.34 11.82 3.71
CA LEU A 104 -11.60 10.82 4.48
C LEU A 104 -10.34 11.45 5.07
N PRO A 105 -10.23 11.55 6.41
CA PRO A 105 -8.99 11.94 7.05
C PRO A 105 -7.99 10.78 6.94
N MET A 106 -6.82 11.09 6.39
CA MET A 106 -5.73 10.16 6.20
C MET A 106 -4.60 10.50 7.17
N LYS A 107 -4.09 9.48 7.85
CA LYS A 107 -2.88 9.55 8.67
C LYS A 107 -1.86 8.56 8.14
N VAL A 108 -0.67 9.05 7.84
CA VAL A 108 0.48 8.29 7.36
C VAL A 108 1.60 8.44 8.38
N TRP A 109 2.29 7.35 8.67
CA TRP A 109 3.53 7.36 9.43
C TRP A 109 4.71 7.24 8.50
N ILE A 110 5.60 8.23 8.53
CA ILE A 110 6.88 8.21 7.82
C ILE A 110 7.98 7.93 8.85
N ARG A 111 8.32 6.66 9.03
CA ARG A 111 9.30 6.19 10.01
C ARG A 111 10.72 6.63 9.65
N ILE A 112 11.11 6.53 8.38
CA ILE A 112 12.41 6.98 7.88
C ILE A 112 12.16 7.80 6.61
N PRO A 113 12.26 9.14 6.68
CA PRO A 113 11.98 10.01 5.54
C PRO A 113 13.10 10.02 4.52
N HIS A 114 12.72 10.02 3.25
CA HIS A 114 13.60 10.25 2.10
C HIS A 114 12.85 11.09 1.06
N ALA A 115 13.53 12.07 0.47
CA ALA A 115 12.90 12.93 -0.52
C ALA A 115 12.38 12.11 -1.71
N GLY A 116 11.15 12.37 -2.11
CA GLY A 116 10.50 11.63 -3.17
C GLY A 116 9.29 12.34 -3.75
N ILE A 117 8.51 11.56 -4.49
CA ILE A 117 7.19 11.94 -5.00
C ILE A 117 6.15 10.99 -4.42
N ALA A 118 4.93 11.47 -4.24
CA ALA A 118 3.86 10.65 -3.70
C ALA A 118 2.51 11.01 -4.30
N ASN A 119 1.57 10.08 -4.23
CA ASN A 119 0.17 10.33 -4.52
C ASN A 119 -0.74 9.42 -3.69
N VAL A 120 -1.97 9.88 -3.51
CA VAL A 120 -3.08 9.06 -3.04
C VAL A 120 -4.07 8.91 -4.18
N SER A 121 -4.48 7.69 -4.49
CA SER A 121 -5.37 7.40 -5.61
C SER A 121 -6.39 6.34 -5.25
N VAL A 122 -7.56 6.39 -5.88
CA VAL A 122 -8.42 5.21 -5.97
C VAL A 122 -7.87 4.33 -7.09
N VAL A 123 -7.58 3.07 -6.78
CA VAL A 123 -7.01 2.10 -7.70
C VAL A 123 -7.97 0.92 -7.86
N ASP A 124 -8.24 0.53 -9.10
CA ASP A 124 -8.92 -0.71 -9.43
C ASP A 124 -7.98 -1.88 -9.15
N THR A 125 -8.39 -2.80 -8.28
CA THR A 125 -7.50 -3.87 -7.80
C THR A 125 -7.29 -4.98 -8.83
N LYS A 126 -8.19 -5.10 -9.81
CA LYS A 126 -8.09 -6.10 -10.87
C LYS A 126 -7.10 -5.66 -11.93
N THR A 127 -7.13 -4.38 -12.33
CA THR A 127 -6.25 -3.85 -13.38
C THR A 127 -5.00 -3.17 -12.84
N ASN A 128 -4.96 -2.84 -11.54
CA ASN A 128 -3.94 -1.99 -10.91
C ASN A 128 -3.83 -0.60 -11.59
N GLU A 129 -4.96 -0.08 -12.08
CA GLU A 129 -5.03 1.24 -12.68
C GLU A 129 -5.63 2.26 -11.70
N ALA A 130 -5.01 3.44 -11.61
CA ALA A 130 -5.59 4.55 -10.89
C ALA A 130 -6.82 5.07 -11.65
N ILE A 131 -8.01 4.93 -11.06
CA ILE A 131 -9.25 5.47 -11.63
C ILE A 131 -9.47 6.93 -11.22
N ALA A 132 -8.83 7.39 -10.14
CA ALA A 132 -8.80 8.78 -9.73
C ALA A 132 -7.58 9.08 -8.86
N VAL A 133 -6.87 10.18 -9.14
CA VAL A 133 -5.82 10.72 -8.25
C VAL A 133 -6.48 11.72 -7.31
N LEU A 134 -6.40 11.46 -6.01
CA LEU A 134 -7.05 12.27 -4.97
C LEU A 134 -6.15 13.36 -4.42
N LYS A 135 -4.84 13.09 -4.37
CA LYS A 135 -3.82 14.03 -3.91
C LYS A 135 -2.45 13.64 -4.47
N SER A 136 -1.57 14.60 -4.72
CA SER A 136 -0.21 14.36 -5.20
C SER A 136 0.77 15.38 -4.63
N TRP A 137 2.04 14.97 -4.56
CA TRP A 137 3.15 15.79 -4.12
C TRP A 137 4.36 15.56 -5.02
N ASP A 138 4.87 16.63 -5.62
CA ASP A 138 6.12 16.61 -6.39
C ASP A 138 7.35 16.59 -5.46
N VAL A 139 7.18 17.00 -4.21
CA VAL A 139 8.18 16.90 -3.14
C VAL A 139 7.51 16.35 -1.90
N TYR A 140 7.86 15.12 -1.54
CA TYR A 140 7.29 14.38 -0.42
C TYR A 140 8.39 13.83 0.49
N ALA A 141 8.12 13.76 1.80
CA ALA A 141 9.03 13.23 2.82
C ALA A 141 10.45 13.84 2.79
N ALA A 142 10.59 15.07 2.29
CA ALA A 142 11.86 15.80 2.22
C ALA A 142 12.15 16.47 3.57
N GLY A 143 12.93 15.80 4.42
CA GLY A 143 13.30 16.33 5.73
C GLY A 143 13.75 15.26 6.71
N LYS A 144 13.62 15.56 8.00
CA LYS A 144 13.93 14.64 9.09
C LYS A 144 12.65 14.31 9.86
N VAL A 145 12.68 13.21 10.61
CA VAL A 145 11.58 12.84 11.52
C VAL A 145 11.28 14.01 12.44
N GLY A 146 10.00 14.36 12.60
CA GLY A 146 9.55 15.49 13.41
C GLY A 146 9.68 16.87 12.74
N SER A 147 10.18 16.95 11.51
CA SER A 147 10.30 18.21 10.76
C SER A 147 9.63 18.17 9.38
N LEU A 148 8.86 17.12 9.08
CA LEU A 148 8.15 17.01 7.81
C LEU A 148 6.98 18.00 7.77
N PRO A 149 6.62 18.55 6.60
CA PRO A 149 5.37 19.30 6.47
C PRO A 149 4.19 18.43 6.90
N LYS A 150 3.28 18.99 7.72
CA LYS A 150 2.12 18.24 8.28
C LYS A 150 1.34 17.47 7.22
N ASP A 151 1.15 18.07 6.04
CA ASP A 151 0.43 17.47 4.91
C ASP A 151 1.11 16.22 4.32
N ASN A 152 2.33 15.84 4.76
CA ASN A 152 2.92 14.54 4.44
C ASN A 152 2.35 13.43 5.34
N GLU A 153 1.98 13.74 6.58
CA GLU A 153 1.63 12.76 7.60
C GLU A 153 0.13 12.79 7.93
N GLU A 154 -0.52 13.94 7.79
CA GLU A 154 -1.95 14.13 8.05
C GLU A 154 -2.55 15.02 6.97
N PHE A 155 -3.50 14.48 6.21
CA PHE A 155 -4.19 15.17 5.12
C PHE A 155 -5.58 14.59 4.92
N GLU A 156 -6.39 15.22 4.07
CA GLU A 156 -7.72 14.74 3.71
C GLU A 156 -7.78 14.41 2.22
N VAL A 157 -8.60 13.42 1.88
CA VAL A 157 -8.97 13.10 0.49
C VAL A 157 -10.48 12.99 0.37
N THR A 158 -11.01 13.29 -0.80
CA THR A 158 -12.45 13.18 -1.06
C THR A 158 -12.73 11.94 -1.88
N VAL A 159 -13.67 11.09 -1.44
CA VAL A 159 -14.12 9.93 -2.20
C VAL A 159 -14.74 10.40 -3.51
N PRO A 160 -14.22 9.98 -4.67
CA PRO A 160 -14.78 10.39 -5.96
C PRO A 160 -16.06 9.60 -6.27
N ASP A 161 -16.82 10.09 -7.25
CA ASP A 161 -17.85 9.26 -7.87
C ASP A 161 -17.17 8.20 -8.75
N THR A 162 -17.32 6.94 -8.37
CA THR A 162 -16.76 5.78 -9.08
C THR A 162 -17.80 5.06 -9.91
N ALA A 163 -19.01 5.62 -10.04
CA ALA A 163 -20.20 4.90 -10.46
C ALA A 163 -20.28 3.55 -9.71
N CYS A 164 -20.38 2.44 -10.43
CA CYS A 164 -20.42 1.10 -9.83
C CYS A 164 -19.07 0.37 -9.78
N ARG A 165 -17.94 1.02 -10.12
CA ARG A 165 -16.63 0.34 -10.19
C ARG A 165 -16.10 -0.11 -8.83
N CYS A 166 -16.43 0.63 -7.77
CA CYS A 166 -15.99 0.36 -6.40
C CYS A 166 -17.18 0.02 -5.49
N ALA A 167 -18.27 -0.50 -6.05
CA ALA A 167 -19.50 -0.75 -5.29
C ALA A 167 -19.40 -1.99 -4.40
N PHE A 168 -18.49 -2.91 -4.71
CA PHE A 168 -18.31 -4.16 -3.98
C PHE A 168 -16.91 -4.28 -3.36
N GLU A 169 -16.86 -5.10 -2.33
CA GLU A 169 -15.66 -5.36 -1.55
C GLU A 169 -14.50 -5.83 -2.43
N GLY A 170 -13.29 -5.35 -2.12
CA GLY A 170 -12.08 -5.74 -2.81
C GLY A 170 -11.91 -5.20 -4.23
N GLN A 171 -12.92 -4.57 -4.85
CA GLN A 171 -12.81 -4.03 -6.22
C GLN A 171 -11.88 -2.82 -6.32
N CYS A 172 -11.85 -1.99 -5.28
CA CYS A 172 -11.03 -0.79 -5.24
C CYS A 172 -10.36 -0.61 -3.89
N VAL A 173 -9.28 0.16 -3.91
CA VAL A 173 -8.57 0.63 -2.72
C VAL A 173 -8.26 2.11 -2.83
N VAL A 174 -8.19 2.80 -1.70
CA VAL A 174 -7.42 4.05 -1.61
C VAL A 174 -5.97 3.66 -1.37
N GLN A 175 -5.12 3.84 -2.37
CA GLN A 175 -3.69 3.55 -2.27
C GLN A 175 -2.91 4.84 -2.02
N TRP A 176 -2.20 4.90 -0.91
CA TRP A 176 -1.06 5.81 -0.74
C TRP A 176 0.17 5.17 -1.36
N TRP A 177 0.78 5.88 -2.31
CA TRP A 177 1.98 5.47 -3.01
C TRP A 177 3.05 6.54 -2.83
N TRP A 178 4.27 6.11 -2.55
CA TRP A 178 5.43 6.98 -2.40
C TRP A 178 6.65 6.35 -3.03
N PHE A 179 7.37 7.11 -3.84
CA PHE A 179 8.65 6.72 -4.40
C PHE A 179 9.77 7.60 -3.85
N GLY A 180 10.65 6.99 -3.04
CA GLY A 180 11.88 7.61 -2.54
C GLY A 180 12.91 7.69 -3.65
N THR A 181 13.13 8.89 -4.20
CA THR A 181 13.93 9.09 -5.43
C THR A 181 15.40 8.72 -5.25
N GLN A 182 16.02 9.11 -4.13
CA GLN A 182 17.44 8.86 -3.87
C GLN A 182 17.74 7.39 -3.60
N VAL A 183 16.85 6.72 -2.88
CA VAL A 183 16.99 5.30 -2.51
C VAL A 183 16.40 4.36 -3.53
N ARG A 184 15.62 4.87 -4.49
CA ARG A 184 14.91 4.13 -5.55
C ARG A 184 14.02 3.03 -4.99
N GLN A 185 13.18 3.40 -4.02
CA GLN A 185 12.30 2.48 -3.30
C GLN A 185 10.86 2.94 -3.39
N THR A 186 9.96 1.98 -3.56
CA THR A 186 8.53 2.17 -3.72
C THR A 186 7.78 1.65 -2.49
N TYR A 187 6.94 2.51 -1.93
CA TYR A 187 6.09 2.24 -0.79
C TYR A 187 4.64 2.30 -1.24
N ALA A 188 3.86 1.31 -0.84
CA ALA A 188 2.42 1.31 -1.05
C ALA A 188 1.72 0.86 0.23
N SER A 189 0.60 1.51 0.55
CA SER A 189 -0.30 1.12 1.63
C SER A 189 -1.73 1.40 1.18
N CYS A 190 -2.63 0.46 1.41
CA CYS A 190 -3.98 0.48 0.86
C CYS A 190 -5.03 0.42 1.95
N VAL A 191 -6.10 1.16 1.75
CA VAL A 191 -7.33 1.10 2.55
C VAL A 191 -8.44 0.58 1.65
N ASP A 192 -9.12 -0.47 2.08
CA ASP A 192 -10.30 -0.98 1.39
C ASP A 192 -11.54 -0.16 1.72
N PHE A 193 -12.40 0.02 0.72
CA PHE A 193 -13.67 0.72 0.85
C PHE A 193 -14.66 0.26 -0.21
N ARG A 194 -15.92 0.64 -0.03
CA ARG A 194 -16.93 0.66 -1.07
C ARG A 194 -17.41 2.08 -1.30
N SER A 195 -17.80 2.41 -2.52
CA SER A 195 -18.44 3.68 -2.86
C SER A 195 -19.63 3.49 -3.78
N VAL A 196 -20.78 4.04 -3.37
CA VAL A 196 -22.02 4.05 -4.16
C VAL A 196 -22.72 5.39 -3.95
N ALA A 197 -23.14 6.03 -5.05
CA ALA A 197 -23.93 7.26 -4.97
C ALA A 197 -25.32 7.00 -4.35
N GLU A 198 -25.86 7.99 -3.65
CA GLU A 198 -27.17 7.87 -3.01
C GLU A 198 -28.26 7.55 -4.04
N GLY A 199 -29.13 6.59 -3.72
CA GLY A 199 -30.20 6.15 -4.61
C GLY A 199 -29.75 5.29 -5.80
N VAL A 200 -28.44 5.06 -5.98
CA VAL A 200 -27.92 4.18 -7.05
C VAL A 200 -27.88 2.73 -6.57
N ARG A 201 -28.36 1.82 -7.42
CA ARG A 201 -28.24 0.37 -7.22
C ARG A 201 -27.23 -0.21 -8.20
N CYS A 202 -26.14 -0.75 -7.68
CA CYS A 202 -25.14 -1.46 -8.46
C CYS A 202 -25.39 -2.97 -8.42
N GLU A 203 -25.19 -3.64 -9.55
CA GLU A 203 -25.27 -5.10 -9.65
C GLU A 203 -23.85 -5.68 -9.67
N ARG A 204 -23.65 -6.77 -8.93
CA ARG A 204 -22.35 -7.45 -8.91
C ARG A 204 -22.20 -8.16 -10.26
N PRO A 205 -21.13 -7.90 -11.03
CA PRO A 205 -20.85 -8.69 -12.23
C PRO A 205 -20.81 -10.17 -11.87
N MET A 206 -21.47 -11.03 -12.65
CA MET A 206 -21.27 -12.47 -12.54
C MET A 206 -19.85 -12.75 -13.05
N GLU A 207 -18.95 -13.17 -12.16
CA GLU A 207 -17.58 -13.60 -12.49
C GLU A 207 -17.55 -14.96 -13.17
#